data_AF-A0A0M3STE9-F1
#
_entry.id   AF-A0A0M3STE9-F1
#
_cell.length_a   1.000
_cell.length_b   1.000
_cell.length_c   1.000
_cell.angle_alpha   90.00
_cell.angle_beta   90.00
_cell.angle_gamma   90.00
#
_symmetry.space_group_name_H-M   'P 1'
#
loop_
_entity.id
_entity.type
_entity.pdbx_description
1 polymer ?
#
loop_
_entity_poly.entity_id
_entity_poly.type
_entity_poly.pdbx_seq_one_letter_code
_entity_poly.pdbx_strand_id
1 'polypeptide(L)'
;MTERNFLTMREVQELISAAQYGRTGARDCCLILLAFRHGFRISELLNLSFKDLDMDEGRILIRRLKNGLSTVHPLLKDELDAIKKWKEQRTMWSMDVEPERVFISCRGSRLSRQQAWRIISNAGMKAGTVVGTYPHMLRHACGYELAERGTDTRLIQDYLGHRNIRHTVRYTASNAARFVGIWDKKNILYRNK
;
A
#
# COMPACT_ATOMS: atom_id res chain seq x y z
N MET A 1 -11.71 -20.11 -16.86
CA MET A 1 -11.36 -18.69 -16.62
C MET A 1 -10.54 -18.65 -15.34
N THR A 2 -9.27 -18.25 -15.40
CA THR A 2 -8.43 -18.12 -14.21
C THR A 2 -8.97 -17.00 -13.33
N GLU A 3 -9.40 -17.35 -12.11
CA GLU A 3 -9.95 -16.37 -11.15
C GLU A 3 -8.94 -15.25 -10.92
N ARG A 4 -9.43 -14.02 -11.06
CA ARG A 4 -8.66 -12.80 -10.84
C ARG A 4 -8.29 -12.70 -9.36
N ASN A 5 -7.01 -12.83 -9.04
CA ASN A 5 -6.50 -12.85 -7.66
C ASN A 5 -5.94 -11.50 -7.17
N PHE A 6 -6.42 -10.37 -7.72
CA PHE A 6 -5.95 -9.03 -7.36
C PHE A 6 -7.05 -7.97 -7.54
N LEU A 7 -6.95 -6.88 -6.77
CA LEU A 7 -7.85 -5.72 -6.89
C LEU A 7 -7.34 -4.72 -7.93
N THR A 8 -8.25 -4.05 -8.64
CA THR A 8 -7.91 -2.91 -9.51
C THR A 8 -7.77 -1.66 -8.66
N MET A 9 -7.13 -0.62 -9.20
CA MET A 9 -7.11 0.69 -8.54
C MET A 9 -8.52 1.19 -8.22
N ARG A 10 -9.48 1.01 -9.14
CA ARG A 10 -10.87 1.43 -8.92
C ARG A 10 -11.49 0.69 -7.74
N GLU A 11 -11.37 -0.63 -7.69
CA GLU A 11 -11.89 -1.40 -6.55
C GLU A 11 -11.23 -0.93 -5.26
N VAL A 12 -9.91 -0.75 -5.23
CA VAL A 12 -9.21 -0.22 -4.04
C VAL A 12 -9.76 1.15 -3.60
N GLN A 13 -10.08 2.06 -4.54
CA GLN A 13 -10.73 3.33 -4.21
C GLN A 13 -12.12 3.14 -3.61
N GLU A 14 -12.91 2.19 -4.11
CA GLU A 14 -14.20 1.82 -3.56
C GLU A 14 -14.05 1.23 -2.13
N LEU A 15 -13.04 0.39 -1.87
CA LEU A 15 -12.72 -0.11 -0.52
C LEU A 15 -12.40 1.04 0.45
N ILE A 16 -11.52 1.96 0.04
CA ILE A 16 -11.11 3.11 0.86
C ILE A 16 -12.34 3.96 1.19
N SER A 17 -13.19 4.21 0.20
CA SER A 17 -14.43 4.96 0.34
C SER A 17 -15.45 4.25 1.26
N ALA A 18 -15.54 2.93 1.20
CA ALA A 18 -16.42 2.14 2.05
C ALA A 18 -15.93 2.08 3.52
N ALA A 19 -14.63 2.20 3.74
CA ALA A 19 -14.01 2.20 5.06
C ALA A 19 -14.05 3.54 5.78
N GLN A 20 -14.37 4.64 5.10
CA GLN A 20 -14.22 6.00 5.65
C GLN A 20 -15.22 6.39 6.75
N TYR A 21 -16.28 5.61 6.94
CA TYR A 21 -17.41 5.96 7.81
C TYR A 21 -17.34 5.31 9.21
N GLY A 22 -18.00 5.97 10.16
CA GLY A 22 -18.16 5.50 11.53
C GLY A 22 -16.96 5.81 12.42
N ARG A 23 -17.01 5.28 13.65
CA ARG A 23 -16.03 5.61 14.70
C ARG A 23 -14.60 5.32 14.28
N THR A 24 -14.34 4.32 13.45
CA THR A 24 -12.99 3.90 13.05
C THR A 24 -12.56 4.35 11.65
N GLY A 25 -13.39 5.17 11.00
CA GLY A 25 -13.29 5.40 9.57
C GLY A 25 -11.98 6.04 9.10
N ALA A 26 -11.42 7.00 9.85
CA ALA A 26 -10.16 7.62 9.47
C ALA A 26 -8.99 6.64 9.59
N ARG A 27 -8.95 5.82 10.65
CA ARG A 27 -7.95 4.75 10.80
C ARG A 27 -8.02 3.76 9.65
N ASP A 28 -9.22 3.26 9.37
CA ASP A 28 -9.41 2.12 8.48
C ASP A 28 -9.14 2.53 7.02
N CYS A 29 -9.59 3.74 6.63
CA CYS A 29 -9.25 4.38 5.35
C CYS A 29 -7.73 4.56 5.20
N CYS A 30 -7.06 5.17 6.20
CA CYS A 30 -5.61 5.37 6.17
C CYS A 30 -4.84 4.04 6.10
N LEU A 31 -5.30 3.01 6.81
CA LEU A 31 -4.69 1.69 6.82
C LEU A 31 -4.75 1.05 5.43
N ILE A 32 -5.91 1.08 4.77
CA ILE A 32 -6.08 0.49 3.42
C ILE A 32 -5.25 1.28 2.40
N LEU A 33 -5.28 2.61 2.46
CA LEU A 33 -4.53 3.48 1.56
C LEU A 33 -3.03 3.19 1.61
N LEU A 34 -2.42 3.21 2.80
CA LEU A 34 -0.98 2.95 2.94
C LEU A 34 -0.62 1.50 2.61
N ALA A 35 -1.48 0.53 2.98
CA ALA A 35 -1.29 -0.89 2.63
C ALA A 35 -1.16 -1.08 1.12
N PHE A 36 -2.04 -0.43 0.36
CA PHE A 36 -2.01 -0.46 -1.10
C PHE A 36 -0.85 0.36 -1.65
N ARG A 37 -0.72 1.65 -1.33
CA ARG A 37 0.22 2.54 -2.02
C ARG A 37 1.66 2.07 -1.91
N HIS A 38 2.09 1.69 -0.71
CA HIS A 38 3.47 1.24 -0.48
C HIS A 38 3.63 -0.29 -0.48
N GLY A 39 2.56 -1.01 -0.83
CA GLY A 39 2.53 -2.46 -0.90
C GLY A 39 2.98 -3.12 0.40
N PHE A 40 2.57 -2.63 1.57
CA PHE A 40 2.98 -3.21 2.85
C PHE A 40 2.48 -4.66 3.00
N ARG A 41 3.29 -5.51 3.63
CA ARG A 41 2.70 -6.68 4.32
C ARG A 41 1.98 -6.19 5.56
N ILE A 42 0.88 -6.85 5.95
CA ILE A 42 0.09 -6.39 7.09
C ILE A 42 0.90 -6.30 8.39
N SER A 43 1.85 -7.21 8.62
CA SER A 43 2.73 -7.16 9.77
C SER A 43 3.71 -5.99 9.75
N GLU A 44 4.13 -5.54 8.56
CA GLU A 44 4.99 -4.36 8.40
C GLU A 44 4.18 -3.11 8.74
N LEU A 45 2.98 -2.98 8.17
CA LEU A 45 2.10 -1.84 8.41
C LEU A 45 1.71 -1.69 9.89
N LEU A 46 1.38 -2.80 10.56
CA LEU A 46 1.04 -2.80 11.98
C LEU A 46 2.26 -2.52 12.90
N ASN A 47 3.47 -2.50 12.36
CA ASN A 47 4.69 -2.11 13.05
C ASN A 47 5.17 -0.70 12.67
N LEU A 48 4.46 0.01 11.77
CA LEU A 48 4.82 1.35 11.35
C LEU A 48 4.78 2.32 12.54
N SER A 49 5.88 3.05 12.74
CA SER A 49 6.01 4.07 13.76
C SER A 49 5.90 5.47 13.15
N PHE A 50 5.45 6.46 13.93
CA PHE A 50 5.51 7.86 13.52
C PHE A 50 6.95 8.34 13.26
N LYS A 51 7.97 7.69 13.85
CA LYS A 51 9.39 7.96 13.55
C LYS A 51 9.81 7.54 12.14
N ASP A 52 9.03 6.67 11.50
CA ASP A 52 9.27 6.27 10.11
C ASP A 52 8.58 7.23 9.12
N LEU A 53 7.83 8.21 9.60
CA LEU A 53 7.10 9.19 8.80
C LEU A 53 7.76 10.57 8.93
N ASP A 54 8.32 11.06 7.83
CA ASP A 54 8.70 12.46 7.69
C ASP A 54 7.59 13.18 6.92
N MET A 55 6.68 13.80 7.66
CA MET A 55 5.50 14.47 7.10
C MET A 55 5.83 15.83 6.50
N ASP A 56 6.98 16.41 6.86
CA ASP A 56 7.41 17.72 6.39
C ASP A 56 8.15 17.58 5.05
N GLU A 57 9.03 16.58 4.92
CA GLU A 57 9.68 16.22 3.66
C GLU A 57 8.82 15.33 2.75
N GLY A 58 7.70 14.81 3.25
CA GLY A 58 6.81 13.92 2.50
C GLY A 58 7.45 12.57 2.18
N ARG A 59 8.05 11.92 3.19
CA ARG A 59 8.76 10.63 3.05
C ARG A 59 8.31 9.62 4.09
N ILE A 60 8.34 8.35 3.72
CA ILE A 60 8.08 7.23 4.61
C ILE A 60 9.16 6.17 4.47
N LEU A 61 9.74 5.76 5.60
CA LEU A 61 10.67 4.65 5.68
C LEU A 61 9.90 3.33 5.75
N ILE A 62 10.08 2.49 4.73
CA ILE A 62 9.46 1.19 4.66
C ILE A 62 10.39 0.13 5.25
N ARG A 63 10.16 -0.20 6.54
CA ARG A 63 10.85 -1.31 7.21
C ARG A 63 10.29 -2.65 6.78
N ARG A 64 10.97 -3.34 5.85
CA ARG A 64 10.52 -4.65 5.37
C ARG A 64 10.93 -5.72 6.37
N LEU A 65 9.99 -6.61 6.69
CA LEU A 65 10.25 -7.76 7.56
C LEU A 65 10.77 -8.95 6.75
N LYS A 66 11.17 -10.02 7.45
CA LYS A 66 11.64 -11.27 6.85
C LYS A 66 12.67 -11.02 5.76
N ASN A 67 13.70 -10.23 6.09
CA ASN A 67 14.81 -9.98 5.19
C ASN A 67 14.44 -9.21 3.90
N GLY A 68 13.26 -8.60 3.79
CA GLY A 68 12.95 -7.73 2.65
C GLY A 68 13.87 -6.51 2.58
N LEU A 69 14.01 -5.93 1.39
CA LEU A 69 14.84 -4.74 1.18
C LEU A 69 14.07 -3.50 1.63
N SER A 70 14.55 -2.85 2.69
CA SER A 70 14.00 -1.58 3.16
C SER A 70 14.38 -0.44 2.24
N THR A 71 13.45 0.51 2.08
CA THR A 71 13.63 1.68 1.22
C THR A 71 12.76 2.83 1.72
N VAL A 72 12.99 4.02 1.19
CA VAL A 72 12.18 5.21 1.45
C VAL A 72 11.26 5.44 0.25
N HIS A 73 9.97 5.62 0.53
CA HIS A 73 8.99 6.01 -0.48
C HIS A 73 8.57 7.47 -0.27
N PRO A 74 8.15 8.19 -1.32
CA PRO A 74 7.46 9.45 -1.15
C PRO A 74 6.06 9.23 -0.57
N LEU A 75 5.61 10.15 0.27
CA LEU A 75 4.22 10.28 0.70
C LEU A 75 3.53 11.30 -0.20
N LEU A 76 2.41 10.89 -0.79
CA LEU A 76 1.58 11.76 -1.61
C LEU A 76 0.61 12.57 -0.76
N LYS A 77 0.04 13.64 -1.35
CA LYS A 77 -0.85 14.56 -0.64
C LYS A 77 -2.05 13.86 0.01
N ASP A 78 -2.69 12.93 -0.70
CA ASP A 78 -3.82 12.16 -0.19
C ASP A 78 -3.45 11.28 1.01
N GLU A 79 -2.23 10.74 1.01
CA GLU A 79 -1.67 9.96 2.13
C GLU A 79 -1.39 10.84 3.34
N LEU A 80 -0.79 12.02 3.12
CA LEU A 80 -0.52 13.00 4.16
C LEU A 80 -1.84 13.44 4.84
N ASP A 81 -2.87 13.74 4.04
CA ASP A 81 -4.17 14.16 4.53
C ASP A 81 -4.86 13.04 5.32
N ALA A 82 -4.79 11.79 4.83
CA ALA A 82 -5.32 10.62 5.54
C ALA A 82 -4.61 10.36 6.87
N ILE A 83 -3.28 10.47 6.90
CA ILE A 83 -2.47 10.30 8.11
C ILE A 83 -2.79 11.40 9.12
N LYS A 84 -2.90 12.67 8.70
CA LYS A 84 -3.27 13.80 9.57
C LYS A 84 -4.64 13.59 10.21
N LYS A 85 -5.65 13.28 9.39
CA LYS A 85 -7.02 13.00 9.85
C LYS A 85 -7.05 11.84 10.84
N TRP A 86 -6.30 10.78 10.57
CA TRP A 86 -6.18 9.67 11.51
C TRP A 86 -5.45 10.08 12.79
N LYS A 87 -4.34 10.81 12.71
CA LYS A 87 -3.56 11.27 13.87
C LYS A 87 -4.42 12.11 14.82
N GLU A 88 -5.28 12.97 14.30
CA GLU A 88 -6.26 13.74 15.07
C GLU A 88 -7.26 12.80 15.77
N GLN A 89 -7.90 11.89 15.03
CA GLN A 89 -8.86 10.94 15.60
C GLN A 89 -8.22 10.01 16.65
N ARG A 90 -6.96 9.64 16.45
CA ARG A 90 -6.19 8.74 17.31
C ARG A 90 -6.05 9.27 18.74
N THR A 91 -6.02 10.59 18.93
CA THR A 91 -5.91 11.23 20.25
C THR A 91 -7.01 10.78 21.22
N MET A 92 -8.23 10.55 20.71
CA MET A 92 -9.37 10.11 21.50
C MET A 92 -9.23 8.68 22.05
N TRP A 93 -8.32 7.87 21.52
CA TRP A 93 -8.16 6.46 21.92
C TRP A 93 -6.82 6.15 22.56
N SER A 94 -5.90 7.11 22.57
CA SER A 94 -4.55 6.91 23.08
C SER A 94 -4.55 6.97 24.60
N MET A 95 -4.64 5.81 25.27
CA MET A 95 -4.42 5.67 26.72
C MET A 95 -2.97 5.23 27.03
N ASP A 96 -1.98 5.86 26.38
CA ASP A 96 -0.52 5.73 26.62
C ASP A 96 0.18 4.37 26.44
N VAL A 97 -0.48 3.33 25.91
CA VAL A 97 0.18 2.01 25.80
C VAL A 97 1.25 1.95 24.70
N GLU A 98 1.06 2.65 23.57
CA GLU A 98 1.96 2.58 22.40
C GLU A 98 1.98 3.93 21.64
N PRO A 99 2.58 5.00 22.20
CA PRO A 99 2.50 6.34 21.63
C PRO A 99 3.13 6.45 20.23
N GLU A 100 4.14 5.63 19.95
CA GLU A 100 4.91 5.70 18.72
C GLU A 100 4.22 5.03 17.52
N ARG A 101 3.31 4.07 17.75
CA ARG A 101 2.70 3.30 16.66
C ARG A 101 1.64 4.10 15.92
N VAL A 102 1.70 4.04 14.58
CA VAL A 102 0.71 4.70 13.72
C VAL A 102 -0.68 4.08 13.93
N PHE A 103 -0.80 2.76 13.83
CA PHE A 103 -2.10 2.07 13.91
C PHE A 103 -2.34 1.39 15.26
N ILE A 104 -3.43 1.80 15.91
CA ILE A 104 -3.88 1.27 17.21
C ILE A 104 -5.33 0.76 17.14
N SER A 105 -5.69 -0.11 18.07
CA SER A 105 -7.06 -0.54 18.30
C SER A 105 -7.87 0.57 18.98
N CYS A 106 -9.20 0.43 19.03
CA CYS A 106 -10.07 1.38 19.73
C CYS A 106 -9.81 1.43 21.25
N ARG A 107 -9.05 0.47 21.80
CA ARG A 107 -8.64 0.41 23.21
C ARG A 107 -7.25 1.02 23.44
N GLY A 108 -6.64 1.67 22.45
CA GLY A 108 -5.29 2.23 22.55
C GLY A 108 -4.15 1.21 22.36
N SER A 109 -4.44 -0.09 22.46
CA SER A 109 -3.45 -1.16 22.30
C SER A 109 -3.12 -1.45 20.83
N ARG A 110 -2.09 -2.26 20.60
CA ARG A 110 -1.67 -2.70 19.26
C ARG A 110 -2.82 -3.31 18.46
N LEU A 111 -3.01 -2.84 17.23
CA LEU A 111 -3.95 -3.43 16.29
C LEU A 111 -3.44 -4.81 15.84
N SER A 112 -4.23 -5.86 16.06
CA SER A 112 -3.85 -7.23 15.70
C SER A 112 -4.03 -7.52 14.21
N ARG A 113 -3.31 -8.53 13.70
CA ARG A 113 -3.47 -9.01 12.31
C ARG A 113 -4.91 -9.44 12.00
N GLN A 114 -5.60 -10.06 12.95
CA GLN A 114 -6.98 -10.50 12.77
C GLN A 114 -7.96 -9.32 12.72
N GLN A 115 -7.72 -8.27 13.50
CA GLN A 115 -8.53 -7.04 13.40
C GLN A 115 -8.28 -6.34 12.06
N ALA A 116 -7.03 -6.22 11.63
CA ALA A 116 -6.70 -5.62 10.35
C ALA A 116 -7.29 -6.40 9.17
N TRP A 117 -7.28 -7.74 9.24
CA TRP A 117 -7.97 -8.60 8.28
C TRP A 117 -9.47 -8.27 8.25
N ARG A 118 -10.14 -8.23 9.41
CA ARG A 118 -11.56 -7.89 9.51
C ARG A 118 -11.89 -6.51 8.95
N ILE A 119 -11.07 -5.50 9.22
CA ILE A 119 -11.22 -4.15 8.65
C ILE A 119 -11.26 -4.21 7.12
N ILE A 120 -10.25 -4.86 6.54
CA ILE A 120 -10.07 -4.96 5.09
C ILE A 120 -11.19 -5.80 4.44
N SER A 121 -11.55 -6.94 5.04
CA SER A 121 -12.62 -7.79 4.51
C SER A 121 -14.00 -7.14 4.63
N ASN A 122 -14.28 -6.44 5.73
CA ASN A 122 -15.54 -5.69 5.88
C ASN A 122 -15.63 -4.53 4.88
N ALA A 123 -14.52 -3.83 4.63
CA ALA A 123 -14.47 -2.80 3.59
C ALA A 123 -14.74 -3.39 2.19
N GLY A 124 -14.15 -4.54 1.87
CA GLY A 124 -14.41 -5.26 0.61
C GLY A 124 -15.88 -5.67 0.45
N MET A 125 -16.51 -6.21 1.50
CA MET A 125 -17.94 -6.55 1.48
C MET A 125 -18.82 -5.32 1.25
N LYS A 126 -18.54 -4.22 1.95
CA LYS A 126 -19.29 -2.96 1.77
C LYS A 126 -19.09 -2.32 0.39
N ALA A 127 -17.91 -2.48 -0.19
CA ALA A 127 -17.61 -2.01 -1.54
C ALA A 127 -18.17 -2.92 -2.64
N GLY A 128 -18.71 -4.10 -2.29
CA GLY A 128 -19.25 -5.05 -3.27
C GLY A 128 -18.16 -5.72 -4.12
N THR A 129 -16.97 -5.94 -3.57
CA THR A 129 -15.87 -6.56 -4.32
C THR A 129 -16.21 -7.98 -4.75
N VAL A 130 -16.00 -8.29 -6.04
CA VAL A 130 -16.27 -9.61 -6.63
C VAL A 130 -15.35 -10.69 -6.06
N VAL A 131 -14.17 -10.31 -5.58
CA VAL A 131 -13.13 -11.21 -5.05
C VAL A 131 -12.97 -11.04 -3.55
N GLY A 132 -12.69 -12.13 -2.83
CA GLY A 132 -12.50 -12.08 -1.38
C GLY A 132 -11.35 -11.16 -0.98
N THR A 133 -11.64 -10.08 -0.26
CA THR A 133 -10.65 -9.05 0.08
C THR A 133 -9.94 -9.34 1.39
N TYR A 134 -8.60 -9.39 1.35
CA TYR A 134 -7.72 -9.58 2.51
C TYR A 134 -6.37 -8.87 2.32
N PRO A 135 -5.55 -8.69 3.37
CA PRO A 135 -4.40 -7.77 3.32
C PRO A 135 -3.37 -8.04 2.22
N HIS A 136 -3.13 -9.31 1.86
CA HIS A 136 -2.18 -9.64 0.80
C HIS A 136 -2.68 -9.20 -0.59
N MET A 137 -4.00 -9.07 -0.78
CA MET A 137 -4.56 -8.59 -2.05
C MET A 137 -4.20 -7.13 -2.32
N LEU A 138 -4.14 -6.28 -1.30
CA LEU A 138 -3.75 -4.88 -1.46
C LEU A 138 -2.30 -4.76 -1.94
N ARG A 139 -1.40 -5.62 -1.44
CA ARG A 139 -0.03 -5.70 -1.92
C ARG A 139 0.07 -6.22 -3.35
N HIS A 140 -0.75 -7.19 -3.73
CA HIS A 140 -0.83 -7.64 -5.12
C HIS A 140 -1.35 -6.53 -6.04
N ALA A 141 -2.42 -5.84 -5.62
CA ALA A 141 -3.00 -4.72 -6.34
C ALA A 141 -1.96 -3.62 -6.57
N CYS A 142 -1.13 -3.30 -5.57
CA CYS A 142 0.03 -2.40 -5.73
C CYS A 142 0.98 -2.85 -6.86
N GLY A 143 1.39 -4.12 -6.83
CA GLY A 143 2.31 -4.66 -7.84
C GLY A 143 1.74 -4.65 -9.25
N TYR A 144 0.46 -5.05 -9.40
CA TYR A 144 -0.23 -5.01 -10.69
C TYR A 144 -0.45 -3.58 -11.18
N GLU A 145 -0.86 -2.65 -10.32
CA GLU A 145 -1.03 -1.23 -10.67
C GLU A 145 0.29 -0.61 -11.15
N LEU A 146 1.40 -0.87 -10.46
CA LEU A 146 2.71 -0.39 -10.91
C LEU A 146 3.11 -0.98 -12.26
N ALA A 147 2.81 -2.27 -12.49
CA ALA A 147 3.06 -2.90 -13.78
C ALA A 147 2.19 -2.28 -14.89
N GLU A 148 0.90 -2.04 -14.65
CA GLU A 148 -0.04 -1.38 -15.59
C GLU A 148 0.43 0.02 -15.99
N ARG A 149 1.13 0.71 -15.10
CA ARG A 149 1.78 2.00 -15.39
C ARG A 149 3.06 1.89 -16.23
N GLY A 150 3.44 0.69 -16.66
CA GLY A 150 4.67 0.44 -17.42
C GLY A 150 5.95 0.50 -16.58
N THR A 151 5.84 0.41 -15.24
CA THR A 151 7.02 0.49 -14.36
C THR A 151 7.93 -0.71 -14.60
N ASP A 152 9.24 -0.45 -14.68
CA ASP A 152 10.25 -1.51 -14.85
C ASP A 152 10.17 -2.56 -13.72
N THR A 153 10.39 -3.83 -14.08
CA THR A 153 10.24 -4.96 -13.16
C THR A 153 11.23 -4.89 -12.00
N ARG A 154 12.45 -4.38 -12.21
CA ARG A 154 13.44 -4.22 -11.14
C ARG A 154 13.01 -3.13 -10.17
N LEU A 155 12.47 -2.03 -10.68
CA LEU A 155 11.93 -0.95 -9.84
C LEU A 155 10.74 -1.43 -9.00
N ILE A 156 9.80 -2.20 -9.58
CA ILE A 156 8.70 -2.81 -8.80
C ILE A 156 9.25 -3.78 -7.74
N GLN A 157 10.29 -4.55 -8.06
CA GLN A 157 10.93 -5.46 -7.11
C GLN A 157 11.50 -4.70 -5.90
N ASP A 158 12.20 -3.61 -6.15
CA ASP A 158 12.78 -2.77 -5.10
C ASP A 158 11.69 -2.06 -4.29
N TYR A 159 10.68 -1.50 -4.97
CA TYR A 159 9.52 -0.86 -4.34
C TYR A 159 8.78 -1.80 -3.38
N LEU A 160 8.54 -3.04 -3.80
CA LEU A 160 7.91 -4.05 -2.95
C LEU A 160 8.90 -4.70 -1.96
N GLY A 161 10.20 -4.51 -2.11
CA GLY A 161 11.24 -5.13 -1.27
C GLY A 161 11.33 -6.65 -1.44
N HIS A 162 11.10 -7.16 -2.66
CA HIS A 162 11.21 -8.58 -2.99
C HIS A 162 12.68 -8.99 -3.18
N ARG A 163 13.16 -9.97 -2.40
CA ARG A 163 14.49 -10.58 -2.64
C ARG A 163 14.53 -11.42 -3.91
N ASN A 164 13.49 -12.21 -4.15
CA ASN A 164 13.39 -13.05 -5.34
C ASN A 164 12.54 -12.35 -6.39
N ILE A 165 13.14 -12.00 -7.53
CA ILE A 165 12.48 -11.33 -8.64
C ILE A 165 11.29 -12.11 -9.20
N ARG A 166 11.24 -13.45 -9.04
CA ARG A 166 10.10 -14.28 -9.47
C ARG A 166 8.77 -13.83 -8.84
N HIS A 167 8.81 -13.27 -7.63
CA HIS A 167 7.62 -12.73 -6.96
C HIS A 167 7.10 -11.43 -7.60
N THR A 168 7.93 -10.76 -8.40
CA THR A 168 7.60 -9.54 -9.13
C THR A 168 7.25 -9.82 -10.59
N VAL A 169 7.94 -10.76 -11.25
CA VAL A 169 7.70 -11.12 -12.66
C VAL A 169 6.23 -11.45 -12.92
N ARG A 170 5.53 -12.06 -11.96
CA ARG A 170 4.09 -12.34 -12.08
C ARG A 170 3.20 -11.11 -12.35
N TYR A 171 3.67 -9.90 -12.02
CA TYR A 171 2.94 -8.66 -12.27
C TYR A 171 3.18 -8.11 -13.69
N THR A 172 4.36 -8.37 -14.25
CA THR A 172 4.82 -7.77 -15.51
C THR A 172 4.87 -8.74 -16.69
N ALA A 173 4.72 -10.05 -16.46
CA ALA A 173 4.88 -11.09 -17.48
C ALA A 173 3.92 -10.96 -18.67
N SER A 174 2.65 -10.63 -18.41
CA SER A 174 1.61 -10.50 -19.43
C SER A 174 1.25 -9.05 -19.76
N ASN A 175 1.99 -8.09 -19.21
CA ASN A 175 1.63 -6.68 -19.32
C ASN A 175 2.32 -6.03 -20.52
N ALA A 176 1.53 -5.54 -21.48
CA ALA A 176 2.06 -4.90 -22.69
C ALA A 176 2.61 -3.48 -22.43
N ALA A 177 2.17 -2.79 -21.37
CA ALA A 177 2.59 -1.42 -21.05
C ALA A 177 4.11 -1.31 -20.85
N ARG A 178 4.79 -2.38 -20.42
CA ARG A 178 6.25 -2.45 -20.27
C ARG A 178 7.03 -2.23 -21.57
N PHE A 179 6.38 -2.36 -22.73
CA PHE A 179 7.01 -2.18 -24.04
C PHE A 179 6.76 -0.78 -24.63
N VAL A 180 5.92 0.04 -23.99
CA VAL A 180 5.64 1.42 -24.43
C VAL A 180 6.92 2.24 -24.38
N GLY A 181 7.25 2.93 -25.48
CA GLY A 181 8.44 3.78 -25.57
C GLY A 181 9.78 3.04 -25.75
N ILE A 182 9.78 1.70 -25.88
CA ILE A 182 11.05 0.95 -26.03
C ILE A 182 11.80 1.28 -27.34
N TRP A 183 11.08 1.75 -28.35
CA TRP A 183 11.61 2.17 -29.65
C TRP A 183 11.69 3.70 -29.81
N ASP A 184 11.40 4.48 -28.76
CA ASP A 184 11.46 5.94 -28.86
C ASP A 184 12.89 6.40 -29.13
N LYS A 185 13.10 7.11 -30.24
CA LYS A 185 14.43 7.55 -30.72
C LYS A 185 15.18 8.42 -29.70
N LYS A 186 14.49 9.03 -28.75
CA LYS A 186 15.09 9.78 -27.63
C LYS A 186 15.95 8.91 -26.71
N ASN A 187 15.77 7.58 -26.74
CA ASN A 187 16.50 6.61 -25.93
C ASN A 187 17.73 6.01 -26.64
N ILE A 188 18.06 6.50 -27.85
CA ILE A 188 19.21 6.03 -28.61
C ILE A 188 20.26 7.14 -28.67
N LEU A 189 21.45 6.89 -28.11
CA LEU A 189 22.61 7.81 -28.11
C LEU A 189 23.27 7.97 -29.50
N TYR A 190 22.54 7.80 -30.60
CA TYR A 190 23.01 8.28 -31.90
C TYR A 190 22.51 9.71 -32.08
N ARG A 191 23.17 10.65 -31.39
CA ARG A 191 23.26 12.01 -31.92
C ARG A 191 24.05 11.87 -33.23
N ASN A 192 23.36 12.05 -34.35
CA ASN A 192 24.00 12.16 -35.66
C ASN A 192 25.13 13.18 -35.59
N LYS A 193 26.23 12.86 -36.29
CA LYS A 193 27.36 13.74 -36.61
C LYS A 193 26.89 15.13 -37.02
#